data_AF-A0A4Y9L2B3-F1
#
_entry.id   AF-A0A4Y9L2B3-F1
#
_cell.length_a   1.000
_cell.length_b   1.000
_cell.length_c   1.000
_cell.angle_alpha   90.00
_cell.angle_beta   90.00
_cell.angle_gamma   90.00
#
_symmetry.space_group_name_H-M   'P 1'
#
loop_
_entity.id
_entity.type
_entity.pdbx_description
1 polymer ?
#
loop_
_entity_poly.entity_id
_entity_poly.type
_entity_poly.pdbx_seq_one_letter_code
_entity_poly.pdbx_strand_id
1 'polypeptide(L)'
;IGRFHAMIRKKAEMELEPWIEESKRSLIASFANGIANDKGAVHAAITQPWSNGQVEAQITKLKLVKRQMYGRAKLDLLQARLIGAP
;
A
#
# COMPACT_ATOMS: atom_id res chain seq x y z
N ILE A 1 -6.07 -3.96 14.55
CA ILE A 1 -5.03 -3.55 13.57
C ILE A 1 -3.59 -3.62 14.12
N GLY A 2 -3.33 -3.31 15.40
CA GLY A 2 -1.95 -3.34 15.96
C GLY A 2 -1.22 -4.70 15.81
N ARG A 3 -1.92 -5.81 16.10
CA ARG A 3 -1.39 -7.18 15.88
C ARG A 3 -1.01 -7.44 14.42
N PHE A 4 -1.83 -6.96 13.48
CA PHE A 4 -1.52 -7.06 12.04
C PHE A 4 -0.23 -6.34 11.68
N HIS A 5 -0.04 -5.10 12.13
CA HIS A 5 1.22 -4.37 11.88
C HIS A 5 2.43 -5.06 12.50
N ALA A 6 2.28 -5.62 13.71
CA ALA A 6 3.36 -6.37 14.35
C ALA A 6 3.74 -7.62 13.53
N MET A 7 2.76 -8.36 13.03
CA MET A 7 2.95 -9.53 12.18
C MET A 7 3.71 -9.17 10.88
N ILE A 8 3.32 -8.11 10.18
CA ILE A 8 4.03 -7.66 8.97
C ILE A 8 5.49 -7.29 9.30
N ARG A 9 5.72 -6.51 10.36
CA ARG A 9 7.08 -6.09 10.75
C ARG A 9 7.97 -7.25 11.19
N LYS A 10 7.40 -8.23 11.88
CA LYS A 10 8.11 -9.44 12.34
C LYS A 10 8.21 -10.52 11.27
N LYS A 11 7.60 -10.30 10.09
CA LYS A 11 7.51 -11.28 9.01
C LYS A 11 6.88 -12.61 9.46
N ALA A 12 5.89 -12.55 10.36
CA ALA A 12 5.26 -13.72 10.95
C ALA A 12 4.17 -14.30 10.05
N GLU A 13 4.56 -14.92 8.94
CA GLU A 13 3.66 -15.46 7.90
C GLU A 13 2.59 -16.41 8.45
N MET A 14 2.96 -17.30 9.36
CA MET A 14 2.06 -18.31 9.94
C MET A 14 0.92 -17.69 10.75
N GLU A 15 1.06 -16.45 11.21
CA GLU A 15 0.02 -15.75 11.98
C GLU A 15 -1.06 -15.11 11.10
N LEU A 16 -0.85 -15.05 9.77
CA LEU A 16 -1.74 -14.31 8.86
C LEU A 16 -3.11 -14.95 8.75
N GLU A 17 -3.17 -16.26 8.49
CA GLU A 17 -4.45 -16.96 8.32
C GLU A 17 -5.31 -16.95 9.58
N PRO A 18 -4.77 -17.31 10.77
CA PRO A 18 -5.53 -17.22 12.01
C PRO A 18 -6.01 -15.80 12.30
N TRP A 19 -5.19 -14.79 11.99
CA TRP A 19 -5.56 -13.39 12.19
C TRP A 19 -6.69 -12.94 11.25
N ILE A 20 -6.69 -13.38 9.99
CA ILE A 20 -7.78 -13.08 9.04
C ILE A 20 -9.10 -13.66 9.55
N GLU A 21 -9.13 -14.94 9.92
CA GLU A 21 -10.36 -15.62 10.34
C GLU A 21 -10.95 -15.05 11.62
N GLU A 22 -10.11 -14.68 12.59
CA GLU A 22 -10.54 -13.96 13.79
C GLU A 22 -11.07 -12.56 13.45
N SER A 23 -10.36 -11.82 12.60
CA SER A 23 -10.68 -10.43 12.28
C SER A 23 -11.95 -10.30 11.44
N LYS A 24 -12.30 -11.31 10.61
CA LYS A 24 -13.56 -11.38 9.88
C LYS A 24 -14.81 -11.36 10.78
N ARG A 25 -14.67 -11.75 12.05
CA ARG A 25 -15.77 -11.76 13.04
C ARG A 25 -15.80 -10.51 13.93
N SER A 26 -14.95 -9.53 13.64
CA SER A 26 -14.76 -8.33 14.45
C SER A 26 -15.23 -7.05 13.74
N LEU A 27 -15.09 -5.90 14.39
CA LEU A 27 -15.39 -4.58 13.82
C LEU A 27 -14.53 -4.22 12.59
N ILE A 28 -13.45 -4.96 12.33
CA ILE A 28 -12.58 -4.76 11.16
C ILE A 28 -12.80 -5.82 10.06
N ALA A 29 -13.98 -6.46 10.02
CA ALA A 29 -14.30 -7.50 9.06
C ALA A 29 -14.09 -7.09 7.60
N SER A 30 -14.45 -5.86 7.21
CA SER A 30 -14.24 -5.35 5.85
C SER A 30 -12.75 -5.30 5.49
N PHE A 31 -11.89 -4.88 6.42
CA PHE A 31 -10.44 -4.91 6.23
C PHE A 31 -9.92 -6.33 6.13
N ALA A 32 -10.35 -7.23 7.00
CA ALA A 32 -9.96 -8.65 6.96
C ALA A 32 -10.37 -9.32 5.64
N ASN A 33 -11.55 -9.01 5.11
CA ASN A 33 -12.00 -9.49 3.81
C ASN A 33 -11.15 -8.94 2.65
N GLY A 34 -10.76 -7.65 2.71
CA GLY A 34 -9.82 -7.07 1.75
C GLY A 34 -8.46 -7.79 1.77
N ILE A 35 -7.90 -8.01 2.96
CA ILE A 35 -6.66 -8.76 3.14
C ILE A 35 -6.79 -10.21 2.65
N ALA A 36 -7.93 -10.85 2.86
CA ALA A 36 -8.18 -12.21 2.36
C ALA A 36 -8.22 -12.27 0.83
N ASN A 37 -8.86 -11.29 0.18
CA ASN A 37 -8.88 -11.17 -1.27
C ASN A 37 -7.47 -10.94 -1.85
N ASP A 38 -6.65 -10.13 -1.16
CA ASP A 38 -5.28 -9.80 -1.55
C ASP A 38 -4.22 -10.68 -0.86
N LYS A 39 -4.60 -11.87 -0.39
CA LYS A 39 -3.74 -12.73 0.46
C LYS A 39 -2.37 -12.99 -0.15
N GLY A 40 -2.30 -13.21 -1.47
CA GLY A 40 -1.02 -13.43 -2.17
C GLY A 40 -0.10 -12.20 -2.11
N ALA A 41 -0.64 -10.99 -2.29
CA ALA A 41 0.12 -9.76 -2.20
C ALA A 41 0.59 -9.47 -0.76
N VAL A 42 -0.27 -9.73 0.23
CA VAL A 42 0.06 -9.55 1.65
C VAL A 42 1.09 -10.57 2.11
N HIS A 43 0.97 -11.82 1.67
CA HIS A 43 1.98 -12.86 1.89
C HIS A 43 3.33 -12.48 1.29
N ALA A 44 3.35 -12.00 0.04
CA ALA A 44 4.57 -11.48 -0.58
C ALA A 44 5.17 -10.31 0.21
N ALA A 45 4.33 -9.40 0.71
CA ALA A 45 4.80 -8.28 1.55
C ALA A 45 5.42 -8.71 2.89
N ILE A 46 5.05 -9.88 3.42
CA ILE A 46 5.64 -10.47 4.62
C ILE A 46 6.97 -11.17 4.28
N THR A 47 6.97 -11.98 3.22
CA THR A 47 8.08 -12.89 2.91
C THR A 47 9.23 -12.21 2.16
N GLN A 48 8.90 -11.30 1.25
CA GLN A 48 9.87 -10.68 0.35
C GLN A 48 10.61 -9.50 1.01
N PRO A 49 11.81 -9.14 0.51
CA PRO A 49 12.54 -7.96 0.98
C PRO A 49 12.02 -6.66 0.34
N TRP A 50 11.16 -6.76 -0.68
CA TRP A 50 10.72 -5.62 -1.48
C TRP A 50 9.62 -4.82 -0.80
N SER A 51 9.67 -3.50 -0.96
CA SER A 51 8.66 -2.57 -0.46
C SER A 51 8.09 -1.74 -1.60
N ASN A 52 6.76 -1.66 -1.69
CA ASN A 52 6.08 -0.73 -2.59
C ASN A 52 6.20 0.74 -2.14
N GLY A 53 6.83 1.02 -1.00
CA GLY A 53 6.95 2.37 -0.45
C GLY A 53 7.62 3.37 -1.41
N GLN A 54 8.61 2.94 -2.20
CA GLN A 54 9.23 3.82 -3.20
C GLN A 54 8.19 4.21 -4.26
N VAL A 55 7.53 3.20 -4.86
CA VAL A 55 6.51 3.40 -5.89
C VAL A 55 5.39 4.31 -5.39
N GLU A 56 4.88 4.06 -4.18
CA GLU A 56 3.86 4.90 -3.55
C GLU A 56 4.33 6.34 -3.29
N ALA A 57 5.60 6.54 -2.93
CA ALA A 57 6.17 7.88 -2.77
C ALA A 57 6.20 8.63 -4.11
N GLN A 58 6.60 7.98 -5.21
CA GLN A 58 6.58 8.60 -6.54
C GLN A 58 5.16 8.91 -7.00
N ILE A 59 4.22 7.99 -6.80
CA ILE A 59 2.80 8.19 -7.10
C ILE A 59 2.26 9.37 -6.28
N THR A 60 2.64 9.47 -5.01
CA THR A 60 2.23 10.59 -4.14
C THR A 60 2.79 11.92 -4.64
N LYS A 61 4.07 11.97 -5.02
CA LYS A 61 4.70 13.16 -5.63
C LYS A 61 3.97 13.57 -6.91
N LEU A 62 3.67 12.62 -7.80
CA LEU A 62 2.94 12.86 -9.04
C LEU A 62 1.52 13.39 -8.76
N LYS A 63 0.77 12.73 -7.86
CA LYS A 63 -0.58 13.16 -7.45
C LYS A 63 -0.55 14.55 -6.84
N LEU A 64 0.46 14.90 -6.05
CA LEU A 64 0.63 16.22 -5.46
C LEU A 64 0.78 17.31 -6.53
N VAL A 65 1.68 17.11 -7.50
CA VAL A 65 1.85 18.07 -8.62
C VAL A 65 0.54 18.24 -9.39
N LYS A 66 -0.15 17.15 -9.73
CA LYS A 66 -1.44 17.21 -10.42
C LYS A 66 -2.51 17.98 -9.62
N ARG A 67 -2.56 17.81 -8.30
CA ARG A 67 -3.47 18.53 -7.39
C ARG A 67 -3.15 20.02 -7.29
N GLN A 68 -1.87 20.40 -7.19
CA GLN A 68 -1.44 21.81 -7.21
C GLN A 68 -1.87 22.53 -8.48
N MET A 69 -2.09 21.79 -9.56
CA MET A 69 -2.50 22.31 -10.86
C MET A 69 -3.99 22.08 -11.16
N TYR A 70 -4.80 21.84 -10.12
CA TYR A 70 -6.25 21.65 -10.21
C TYR A 70 -6.65 20.56 -11.22
N GLY A 71 -5.84 19.51 -11.35
CA GLY A 71 -6.09 18.40 -12.27
C GLY A 71 -5.74 18.67 -13.74
N ARG A 72 -5.29 19.87 -14.10
CA ARG A 72 -5.04 20.28 -15.50
C ARG A 72 -3.67 19.88 -16.04
N ALA A 73 -2.81 19.31 -15.20
CA ALA A 73 -1.50 18.81 -15.63
C ALA A 73 -1.65 17.55 -16.48
N LYS A 74 -1.51 17.71 -17.80
CA LYS A 74 -1.35 16.63 -18.79
C LYS A 74 0.07 16.06 -18.71
N LEU A 75 0.34 14.99 -19.47
CA LEU A 75 1.58 14.21 -19.36
C LEU A 75 2.84 15.05 -19.63
N ASP A 76 2.82 15.91 -20.65
CA ASP A 76 3.86 16.88 -20.99
C ASP A 76 4.22 17.78 -19.79
N LEU A 77 3.19 18.32 -19.12
CA LEU A 77 3.36 19.22 -17.99
C LEU A 77 3.83 18.49 -16.72
N LEU A 78 3.36 17.26 -16.50
CA LEU A 78 3.84 16.41 -15.41
C LEU A 78 5.31 16.02 -15.63
N GLN A 79 5.69 15.67 -16.86
CA GLN A 79 7.06 15.33 -17.22
C GLN A 79 8.01 16.52 -16.99
N ALA A 80 7.62 17.72 -17.45
CA ALA A 80 8.41 18.93 -17.25
C ALA A 80 8.66 19.22 -15.75
N ARG A 81 7.66 19.01 -14.88
CA ARG A 81 7.78 19.30 -13.44
C ARG A 81 8.40 18.19 -12.59
N LEU A 82 8.36 16.94 -13.05
CA LEU A 82 8.84 15.78 -12.27
C LEU A 82 10.22 15.29 -12.72
N ILE A 83 10.54 15.43 -14.01
CA ILE A 83 11.76 14.92 -14.64
C ILE A 83 12.65 16.08 -15.12
N GLY A 84 12.04 17.17 -15.62
CA GLY A 84 12.74 18.32 -16.18
C GLY A 84 13.12 19.43 -15.20
N ALA A 85 12.88 19.25 -13.89
CA ALA A 85 13.42 20.14 -12.87
C ALA A 85 14.91 19.79 -12.64
N PRO A 86 15.84 20.75 -12.67
CA PRO A 86 17.25 20.50 -12.36
C PRO A 86 17.46 19.91 -10.97
#